data_AF-A0A7W8LCX3-F1
#
_entry.id   AF-A0A7W8LCX3-F1
#
_cell.length_a   1.000
_cell.length_b   1.000
_cell.length_c   1.000
_cell.angle_alpha   90.00
_cell.angle_beta   90.00
_cell.angle_gamma   90.00
#
_symmetry.space_group_name_H-M   'P 1'
#
loop_
_entity.id
_entity.type
_entity.pdbx_description
1 polymer ?
#
loop_
_entity_poly.entity_id
_entity_poly.type
_entity_poly.pdbx_seq_one_letter_code
_entity_poly.pdbx_strand_id
1 'polypeptide(L)'
;MSKPQTNMMRRPSVIAGIAYVQLLTAVHILKAFDSPYINRVPLYIGSPLSVHAQWTYMASLLPVAVVVGVGLVHGKSWVRWILAATILATAAITIPVQNAQGIYSYVLALLIGSTILALLFLAPSARTYFAHPRAAKRSLSVRDLFARAMFAFCAVNTSFILADRFAGKVELATAIAVLAILSLPALVLGIVARWHITTACREAATVLLSTALFLACRFLLVATYVHVSNLTAFPEAMRIDSVILTSVIAVLGLLLSRLSVHRASRPQPLTASES
;
A
#
# COMPACT_ATOMS: atom_id res chain seq x y z
N MET A 1 -11.88 -43.11 -9.16
CA MET A 1 -11.70 -42.18 -8.01
C MET A 1 -10.89 -40.98 -8.46
N SER A 2 -11.55 -39.90 -8.87
CA SER A 2 -10.88 -38.63 -9.17
C SER A 2 -10.45 -37.98 -7.85
N LYS A 3 -9.15 -37.70 -7.70
CA LYS A 3 -8.67 -36.87 -6.59
C LYS A 3 -9.37 -35.52 -6.67
N PRO A 4 -9.97 -35.00 -5.59
CA PRO A 4 -10.49 -33.65 -5.60
C PRO A 4 -9.30 -32.72 -5.85
N GLN A 5 -9.32 -32.01 -6.98
CA GLN A 5 -8.42 -30.90 -7.21
C GLN A 5 -8.64 -29.93 -6.05
N THR A 6 -7.73 -29.91 -5.08
CA THR A 6 -7.70 -28.91 -4.04
C THR A 6 -7.44 -27.58 -4.73
N ASN A 7 -8.51 -26.93 -5.17
CA ASN A 7 -8.47 -25.64 -5.82
C ASN A 7 -7.70 -24.72 -4.89
N MET A 8 -6.47 -24.38 -5.29
CA MET A 8 -5.63 -23.56 -4.44
C MET A 8 -6.18 -22.12 -4.47
N MET A 9 -7.23 -21.82 -3.69
CA MET A 9 -7.81 -20.50 -3.38
C MET A 9 -6.78 -19.36 -3.31
N ARG A 10 -6.56 -18.72 -4.45
CA ARG A 10 -5.50 -17.73 -4.64
C ARG A 10 -5.74 -16.51 -3.76
N ARG A 11 -4.67 -15.91 -3.20
CA ARG A 11 -4.77 -14.72 -2.33
C ARG A 11 -5.54 -13.62 -3.07
N PRO A 12 -6.59 -13.04 -2.46
CA PRO A 12 -7.37 -11.99 -3.10
C PRO A 12 -6.54 -10.70 -3.22
N SER A 13 -6.80 -9.92 -4.28
CA SER A 13 -6.11 -8.65 -4.57
C SER A 13 -6.32 -7.62 -3.47
N VAL A 14 -7.48 -7.60 -2.83
CA VAL A 14 -7.78 -6.72 -1.68
C VAL A 14 -6.80 -6.95 -0.54
N ILE A 15 -6.58 -8.20 -0.12
CA ILE A 15 -5.65 -8.53 0.97
C ILE A 15 -4.20 -8.25 0.58
N ALA A 16 -3.84 -8.56 -0.67
CA ALA A 16 -2.53 -8.23 -1.19
C ALA A 16 -2.28 -6.72 -1.16
N GLY A 17 -3.28 -5.91 -1.52
CA GLY A 17 -3.18 -4.45 -1.50
C GLY A 17 -3.06 -3.88 -0.09
N ILE A 18 -3.89 -4.35 0.86
CA ILE A 18 -3.76 -3.96 2.28
C ILE A 18 -2.39 -4.35 2.82
N ALA A 19 -1.88 -5.53 2.48
CA ALA A 19 -0.54 -5.94 2.90
C ALA A 19 0.55 -5.00 2.35
N TYR A 20 0.45 -4.58 1.08
CA TYR A 20 1.37 -3.60 0.51
C TYR A 20 1.26 -2.24 1.18
N VAL A 21 0.05 -1.76 1.49
CA VAL A 21 -0.16 -0.52 2.24
C VAL A 21 0.57 -0.59 3.59
N GLN A 22 0.49 -1.70 4.32
CA GLN A 22 1.19 -1.87 5.61
C GLN A 22 2.72 -1.87 5.45
N LEU A 23 3.24 -2.54 4.42
CA LEU A 23 4.69 -2.54 4.15
C LEU A 23 5.19 -1.14 3.72
N LEU A 24 4.41 -0.41 2.92
CA LEU A 24 4.72 0.97 2.56
C LEU A 24 4.65 1.90 3.77
N THR A 25 3.71 1.69 4.69
CA THR A 25 3.66 2.39 5.98
C THR A 25 4.93 2.15 6.77
N ALA A 26 5.39 0.89 6.90
CA ALA A 26 6.64 0.57 7.59
C ALA A 26 7.85 1.32 6.99
N VAL A 27 7.96 1.29 5.66
CA VAL A 27 9.03 1.97 4.92
C VAL A 27 8.97 3.51 5.11
N HIS A 28 7.77 4.08 5.17
CA HIS A 28 7.59 5.52 5.46
C HIS A 28 7.91 5.88 6.90
N ILE A 29 7.57 5.03 7.85
CA ILE A 29 7.95 5.22 9.25
C ILE A 29 9.47 5.25 9.36
N LEU A 30 10.16 4.30 8.73
CA LEU A 30 11.62 4.26 8.71
C LEU A 30 12.20 5.58 8.19
N LYS A 31 11.72 6.05 7.03
CA LYS A 31 12.14 7.32 6.45
C LYS A 31 11.80 8.55 7.31
N ALA A 32 10.72 8.51 8.08
CA ALA A 32 10.38 9.58 9.01
C ALA A 32 11.41 9.71 10.14
N PHE A 33 12.10 8.62 10.50
CA PHE A 33 13.20 8.61 11.47
C PHE A 33 14.56 9.05 10.90
N ASP A 34 14.63 9.41 9.61
CA ASP A 34 15.80 10.11 9.04
C ASP A 34 15.65 11.65 9.10
N SER A 35 14.57 12.15 9.69
CA SER A 35 14.20 13.56 9.70
C SER A 35 14.84 14.32 10.88
N PRO A 36 15.29 15.58 10.71
CA PRO A 36 15.74 16.41 11.83
C PRO A 36 14.60 16.80 12.80
N TYR A 37 13.35 16.48 12.49
CA TYR A 37 12.16 16.85 13.26
C TYR A 37 11.72 15.80 14.30
N ILE A 38 12.42 14.67 14.40
CA ILE A 38 12.11 13.59 15.35
C ILE A 38 12.10 14.14 16.78
N ASN A 39 11.07 13.81 17.55
CA ASN A 39 10.85 14.28 18.93
C ASN A 39 10.75 15.81 19.09
N ARG A 40 10.74 16.59 18.00
CA ARG A 40 10.66 18.06 18.04
C ARG A 40 9.31 18.58 17.56
N VAL A 41 8.69 17.91 16.60
CA VAL A 41 7.42 18.30 16.00
C VAL A 41 6.33 17.27 16.31
N PRO A 42 5.10 17.68 16.71
CA PRO A 42 4.00 16.75 16.90
C PRO A 42 3.60 16.06 15.60
N LEU A 43 3.43 14.74 15.65
CA LEU A 43 2.91 13.94 14.53
C LEU A 43 1.40 14.11 14.37
N TYR A 44 0.70 14.33 15.48
CA TYR A 44 -0.75 14.45 15.54
C TYR A 44 -1.14 15.72 16.29
N ILE A 45 -1.70 16.70 15.56
CA ILE A 45 -2.11 18.00 16.12
C ILE A 45 -3.25 17.78 17.11
N GLY A 46 -3.13 18.35 18.31
CA GLY A 46 -4.16 18.29 19.34
C GLY A 46 -4.26 16.95 20.08
N SER A 47 -3.38 15.99 19.80
CA SER A 47 -3.33 14.71 20.52
C SER A 47 -3.10 14.94 22.03
N PRO A 48 -3.71 14.13 22.91
CA PRO A 48 -3.47 14.21 24.35
C PRO A 48 -2.05 13.76 24.75
N LEU A 49 -1.31 13.11 23.84
CA LEU A 49 0.03 12.60 24.12
C LEU A 49 1.11 13.63 23.85
N SER A 50 2.17 13.59 24.67
CA SER A 50 3.38 14.37 24.43
C SER A 50 4.02 14.03 23.09
N VAL A 51 4.75 14.98 22.50
CA VAL A 51 5.48 14.78 21.23
C VAL A 51 6.34 13.51 21.29
N HIS A 52 7.09 13.33 22.38
CA HIS A 52 7.91 12.13 22.58
C HIS A 52 7.08 10.84 22.55
N ALA A 53 5.94 10.79 23.26
CA ALA A 53 5.07 9.62 23.27
C ALA A 53 4.48 9.31 21.88
N GLN A 54 4.17 10.33 21.08
CA GLN A 54 3.71 10.14 19.70
C GLN A 54 4.80 9.50 18.80
N TRP A 55 6.05 9.97 18.90
CA TRP A 55 7.16 9.39 18.13
C TRP A 55 7.51 7.98 18.60
N THR A 56 7.47 7.72 19.91
CA THR A 56 7.64 6.35 20.46
C THR A 56 6.54 5.42 19.98
N TYR A 57 5.28 5.89 19.93
CA TYR A 57 4.20 5.12 19.34
C TYR A 57 4.44 4.82 17.85
N MET A 58 4.87 5.82 17.07
CA MET A 58 5.23 5.62 15.66
C MET A 58 6.36 4.60 15.49
N ALA A 59 7.38 4.61 16.37
CA ALA A 59 8.43 3.60 16.38
C ALA A 59 7.86 2.19 16.64
N SER A 60 6.92 2.06 17.58
CA SER A 60 6.26 0.78 17.88
C SER A 60 5.38 0.27 16.73
N LEU A 61 4.83 1.17 15.91
CA LEU A 61 4.05 0.81 14.72
C LEU A 61 4.90 0.18 13.61
N LEU A 62 6.20 0.48 13.53
CA LEU A 62 7.10 -0.08 12.52
C LEU A 62 7.11 -1.62 12.51
N PRO A 63 7.49 -2.32 13.60
CA PRO A 63 7.49 -3.78 13.61
C PRO A 63 6.08 -4.35 13.43
N VAL A 64 5.05 -3.67 13.95
CA VAL A 64 3.66 -4.13 13.78
C VAL A 64 3.22 -4.07 12.32
N ALA A 65 3.53 -2.98 11.61
CA ALA A 65 3.22 -2.84 10.19
C ALA A 65 3.93 -3.90 9.34
N VAL A 66 5.17 -4.26 9.67
CA VAL A 66 5.90 -5.36 9.01
C VAL A 66 5.25 -6.70 9.31
N VAL A 67 5.00 -7.01 10.57
CA VAL A 67 4.35 -8.27 11.01
C VAL A 67 2.98 -8.40 10.37
N VAL A 68 2.20 -7.32 10.31
CA VAL A 68 0.88 -7.32 9.70
C VAL A 68 0.97 -7.49 8.19
N GLY A 69 1.84 -6.74 7.50
CA GLY A 69 2.02 -6.87 6.06
C GLY A 69 2.44 -8.29 5.65
N VAL A 70 3.47 -8.84 6.30
CA VAL A 70 3.95 -10.21 6.05
C VAL A 70 2.90 -11.24 6.47
N GLY A 71 2.24 -11.03 7.60
CA GLY A 71 1.21 -11.93 8.12
C GLY A 71 -0.02 -12.03 7.22
N LEU A 72 -0.48 -10.92 6.65
CA LEU A 72 -1.53 -10.87 5.62
C LEU A 72 -1.10 -11.57 4.34
N VAL A 73 0.17 -11.42 3.93
CA VAL A 73 0.74 -12.15 2.78
C VAL A 73 0.66 -13.67 2.98
N HIS A 74 0.85 -14.14 4.21
CA HIS A 74 0.83 -15.55 4.60
C HIS A 74 -0.57 -16.06 4.99
N GLY A 75 -1.59 -15.21 4.99
CA GLY A 75 -2.97 -15.60 5.31
C GLY A 75 -3.21 -15.97 6.76
N LYS A 76 -2.41 -15.43 7.68
CA LYS A 76 -2.60 -15.63 9.11
C LYS A 76 -3.81 -14.83 9.59
N SER A 77 -4.84 -15.50 10.09
CA SER A 77 -6.11 -14.86 10.46
C SER A 77 -5.98 -13.93 11.67
N TRP A 78 -5.09 -14.19 12.63
CA TRP A 78 -4.89 -13.33 13.80
C TRP A 78 -4.38 -11.93 13.43
N VAL A 79 -3.71 -11.79 12.29
CA VAL A 79 -3.12 -10.54 11.83
C VAL A 79 -4.17 -9.47 11.54
N ARG A 80 -5.37 -9.87 11.10
CA ARG A 80 -6.48 -8.93 10.86
C ARG A 80 -6.96 -8.26 12.15
N TRP A 81 -6.85 -8.98 13.28
CA TRP A 81 -7.22 -8.47 14.59
C TRP A 81 -6.14 -7.54 15.13
N ILE A 82 -4.85 -7.82 14.89
CA ILE A 82 -3.79 -6.87 15.21
C ILE A 82 -3.97 -5.58 14.40
N LEU A 83 -4.25 -5.68 13.09
CA LEU A 83 -4.52 -4.51 12.28
C LEU A 83 -5.72 -3.71 12.82
N ALA A 84 -6.80 -4.38 13.23
CA ALA A 84 -7.93 -3.72 13.89
C ALA A 84 -7.53 -3.00 15.19
N ALA A 85 -6.80 -3.68 16.07
CA ALA A 85 -6.30 -3.10 17.31
C ALA A 85 -5.39 -1.89 17.04
N THR A 86 -4.51 -1.95 16.05
CA THR A 86 -3.63 -0.82 15.70
C THR A 86 -4.39 0.37 15.15
N ILE A 87 -5.43 0.15 14.34
CA ILE A 87 -6.27 1.23 13.80
C ILE A 87 -7.04 1.90 14.95
N LEU A 88 -7.60 1.12 15.87
CA LEU A 88 -8.29 1.65 17.05
C LEU A 88 -7.33 2.37 18.00
N ALA A 89 -6.14 1.82 18.25
CA ALA A 89 -5.11 2.47 19.06
C ALA A 89 -4.62 3.78 18.41
N THR A 90 -4.41 3.78 17.09
CA THR A 90 -4.04 4.99 16.35
C THR A 90 -5.15 6.01 16.44
N ALA A 91 -6.41 5.61 16.29
CA ALA A 91 -7.54 6.51 16.50
C ALA A 91 -7.52 7.11 17.91
N ALA A 92 -7.42 6.30 18.96
CA ALA A 92 -7.37 6.78 20.35
C ALA A 92 -6.22 7.77 20.61
N ILE A 93 -5.05 7.55 20.00
CA ILE A 93 -3.88 8.42 20.14
C ILE A 93 -4.02 9.71 19.34
N THR A 94 -4.69 9.66 18.19
CA THR A 94 -4.86 10.81 17.30
C THR A 94 -6.08 11.67 17.64
N ILE A 95 -6.84 11.34 18.69
CA ILE A 95 -8.00 12.14 19.13
C ILE A 95 -7.52 13.57 19.43
N PRO A 96 -8.08 14.59 18.75
CA PRO A 96 -7.65 15.97 18.91
C PRO A 96 -8.37 16.61 20.11
N VAL A 97 -8.00 16.22 21.32
CA VAL A 97 -8.60 16.71 22.58
C VAL A 97 -8.13 18.13 22.90
N GLN A 98 -6.88 18.45 22.57
CA GLN A 98 -6.23 19.70 22.99
C GLN A 98 -6.37 20.83 21.97
N ASN A 99 -6.71 20.52 20.71
CA ASN A 99 -6.83 21.52 19.66
C ASN A 99 -7.80 21.06 18.56
N ALA A 100 -8.89 21.81 18.36
CA ALA A 100 -9.92 21.53 17.36
C ALA A 100 -9.39 21.48 15.91
N GLN A 101 -8.25 22.12 15.66
CA GLN A 101 -7.53 22.06 14.39
C GLN A 101 -7.24 20.62 13.95
N GLY A 102 -6.91 19.71 14.88
CA GLY A 102 -6.59 18.32 14.56
C GLY A 102 -7.77 17.48 14.04
N ILE A 103 -9.02 17.96 14.16
CA ILE A 103 -10.25 17.21 13.81
C ILE A 103 -10.24 16.71 12.37
N TYR A 104 -9.81 17.53 11.41
CA TYR A 104 -9.81 17.13 10.00
C TYR A 104 -8.86 15.96 9.73
N SER A 105 -7.65 16.01 10.28
CA SER A 105 -6.66 14.94 10.15
C SER A 105 -7.14 13.65 10.85
N TYR A 106 -7.80 13.79 12.00
CA TYR A 106 -8.39 12.70 12.75
C TYR A 106 -9.53 12.00 11.99
N VAL A 107 -10.48 12.77 11.46
CA VAL A 107 -11.61 12.23 10.66
C VAL A 107 -11.09 11.51 9.41
N LEU A 108 -10.10 12.08 8.71
CA LEU A 108 -9.51 11.43 7.55
C LEU A 108 -8.81 10.11 7.92
N ALA A 109 -8.06 10.09 9.02
CA ALA A 109 -7.43 8.86 9.52
C ALA A 109 -8.47 7.78 9.89
N LEU A 110 -9.58 8.17 10.53
CA LEU A 110 -10.70 7.28 10.83
C LEU A 110 -11.38 6.73 9.57
N LEU A 111 -11.59 7.56 8.55
CA LEU A 111 -12.17 7.13 7.27
C LEU A 111 -11.26 6.10 6.57
N ILE A 112 -9.95 6.36 6.54
CA ILE A 112 -8.99 5.41 5.97
C ILE A 112 -8.99 4.09 6.77
N GLY A 113 -8.91 4.18 8.10
CA GLY A 113 -8.90 3.03 8.99
C GLY A 113 -10.18 2.20 8.88
N SER A 114 -11.35 2.83 8.95
CA SER A 114 -12.65 2.16 8.81
C SER A 114 -12.82 1.51 7.44
N THR A 115 -12.35 2.14 6.36
CA THR A 115 -12.37 1.54 5.01
C THR A 115 -11.50 0.28 4.95
N ILE A 116 -10.29 0.32 5.53
CA ILE A 116 -9.41 -0.86 5.62
C ILE A 116 -10.10 -1.98 6.41
N LEU A 117 -10.74 -1.67 7.54
CA LEU A 117 -11.46 -2.65 8.34
C LEU A 117 -12.66 -3.23 7.61
N ALA A 118 -13.45 -2.40 6.94
CA ALA A 118 -14.57 -2.84 6.12
C ALA A 118 -14.09 -3.81 5.03
N LEU A 119 -13.02 -3.48 4.31
CA LEU A 119 -12.45 -4.37 3.29
C LEU A 119 -11.89 -5.67 3.88
N LEU A 120 -11.35 -5.63 5.10
CA LEU A 120 -10.72 -6.79 5.72
C LEU A 120 -11.73 -7.77 6.35
N PHE A 121 -12.84 -7.26 6.90
CA PHE A 121 -13.83 -8.05 7.64
C PHE A 121 -15.14 -8.27 6.86
N LEU A 122 -15.56 -7.32 6.02
CA LEU A 122 -16.85 -7.37 5.32
C LEU A 122 -16.72 -7.87 3.89
N ALA A 123 -15.56 -7.70 3.23
CA ALA A 123 -15.39 -8.17 1.86
C ALA A 123 -15.52 -9.71 1.77
N PRO A 124 -16.39 -10.23 0.89
CA PRO A 124 -16.60 -11.68 0.73
C PRO A 124 -15.29 -12.42 0.39
N SER A 125 -14.43 -11.79 -0.41
CA SER A 125 -13.13 -12.31 -0.80
C SER A 125 -12.15 -12.42 0.38
N ALA A 126 -12.24 -11.51 1.36
CA ALA A 126 -11.40 -11.57 2.55
C ALA A 126 -11.91 -12.62 3.55
N ARG A 127 -13.24 -12.70 3.74
CA ARG A 127 -13.88 -13.71 4.60
C ARG A 127 -13.52 -15.13 4.16
N THR A 128 -13.69 -15.43 2.87
CA THR A 128 -13.36 -16.75 2.30
C THR A 128 -11.89 -17.11 2.46
N TYR A 129 -10.99 -16.14 2.25
CA TYR A 129 -9.55 -16.32 2.38
C TYR A 129 -9.12 -16.66 3.81
N PHE A 130 -9.67 -16.00 4.83
CA PHE A 130 -9.32 -16.27 6.24
C PHE A 130 -10.07 -17.47 6.84
N ALA A 131 -11.20 -17.88 6.27
CA ALA A 131 -11.95 -19.06 6.70
C ALA A 131 -11.24 -20.39 6.36
N HIS A 132 -10.35 -20.39 5.37
CA HIS A 132 -9.59 -21.56 4.94
C HIS A 132 -8.09 -21.33 5.19
N PRO A 133 -7.59 -21.54 6.43
CA PRO A 133 -6.17 -21.46 6.71
C PRO A 133 -5.45 -22.54 5.90
N ARG A 134 -4.90 -22.13 4.76
CA ARG A 134 -4.18 -23.04 3.87
C ARG A 134 -2.97 -23.60 4.59
N ALA A 135 -2.89 -24.92 4.63
CA ALA A 135 -1.65 -25.67 4.73
C ALA A 135 -0.76 -25.34 3.50
N ALA A 136 -0.13 -24.18 3.50
CA ALA A 136 0.69 -23.71 2.40
C ALA A 136 2.14 -24.15 2.61
N LYS A 137 2.46 -25.40 2.28
CA LYS A 137 3.78 -25.72 1.70
C LYS A 137 3.81 -25.07 0.31
N ARG A 138 4.03 -23.76 0.26
CA ARG A 138 4.31 -23.05 -0.97
C ARG A 138 5.80 -23.20 -1.22
N SER A 139 6.19 -24.02 -2.19
CA SER A 139 7.57 -23.95 -2.69
C SER A 139 7.76 -22.54 -3.25
N LEU A 140 8.56 -21.73 -2.53
CA LEU A 140 9.01 -20.44 -3.02
C LEU A 140 9.98 -20.73 -4.16
N SER A 141 9.49 -20.69 -5.40
CA SER A 141 10.37 -20.68 -6.56
C SER A 141 11.23 -19.41 -6.50
N VAL A 142 12.53 -19.54 -6.79
CA VAL A 142 13.47 -18.40 -6.89
C VAL A 142 12.93 -17.31 -7.81
N ARG A 143 12.25 -17.71 -8.87
CA ARG A 143 11.59 -16.82 -9.83
C ARG A 143 10.44 -16.02 -9.22
N ASP A 144 9.62 -16.68 -8.40
CA ASP A 144 8.51 -16.04 -7.69
C ASP A 144 9.02 -15.05 -6.64
N LEU A 145 10.15 -15.36 -6.00
CA LEU A 145 10.84 -14.46 -5.09
C LEU A 145 11.39 -13.25 -5.84
N PHE A 146 12.09 -13.46 -6.96
CA PHE A 146 12.63 -12.38 -7.80
C PHE A 146 11.52 -11.44 -8.30
N ALA A 147 10.42 -11.97 -8.84
CA ALA A 147 9.30 -11.15 -9.29
C ALA A 147 8.70 -10.30 -8.17
N ARG A 148 8.54 -10.87 -6.96
CA ARG A 148 8.05 -10.14 -5.80
C ARG A 148 9.03 -9.07 -5.33
N ALA A 149 10.33 -9.35 -5.35
CA ALA A 149 11.37 -8.39 -5.02
C ALA A 149 11.33 -7.20 -5.98
N MET A 150 11.19 -7.45 -7.29
CA MET A 150 11.07 -6.40 -8.29
C MET A 150 9.80 -5.54 -8.11
N PHE A 151 8.66 -6.16 -7.81
CA PHE A 151 7.44 -5.41 -7.50
C PHE A 151 7.54 -4.59 -6.21
N ALA A 152 8.15 -5.15 -5.16
CA ALA A 152 8.39 -4.43 -3.92
C ALA A 152 9.35 -3.26 -4.13
N PHE A 153 10.44 -3.45 -4.89
CA PHE A 153 11.37 -2.40 -5.27
C PHE A 153 10.67 -1.28 -6.04
N CYS A 154 9.86 -1.62 -7.04
CA CYS A 154 9.06 -0.65 -7.80
C CYS A 154 8.14 0.17 -6.87
N ALA A 155 7.43 -0.48 -5.94
CA ALA A 155 6.53 0.19 -5.01
C ALA A 155 7.28 1.15 -4.08
N VAL A 156 8.36 0.67 -3.44
CA VAL A 156 9.17 1.44 -2.50
C VAL A 156 9.81 2.64 -3.19
N ASN A 157 10.50 2.42 -4.31
CA ASN A 157 11.18 3.47 -5.05
C ASN A 157 10.20 4.55 -5.53
N THR A 158 9.06 4.14 -6.11
CA THR A 158 7.99 5.04 -6.53
C THR A 158 7.43 5.85 -5.36
N SER A 159 7.22 5.21 -4.21
CA SER A 159 6.69 5.90 -3.04
C SER A 159 7.67 6.93 -2.47
N PHE A 160 8.97 6.63 -2.46
CA PHE A 160 10.01 7.53 -1.96
C PHE A 160 10.22 8.73 -2.85
N ILE A 161 10.39 8.52 -4.16
CA ILE A 161 10.67 9.61 -5.09
C ILE A 161 9.49 10.58 -5.18
N LEU A 162 8.24 10.07 -5.15
CA LEU A 162 7.05 10.91 -5.18
C LEU A 162 6.81 11.62 -3.85
N ALA A 163 7.10 10.99 -2.71
CA ALA A 163 7.07 11.67 -1.42
C ALA A 163 8.12 12.79 -1.35
N ASP A 164 9.34 12.58 -1.83
CA ASP A 164 10.39 13.61 -1.85
C ASP A 164 10.08 14.73 -2.84
N ARG A 165 9.54 14.39 -4.03
CA ARG A 165 9.05 15.39 -4.99
C ARG A 165 7.92 16.22 -4.38
N PHE A 166 6.96 15.58 -3.72
CA PHE A 166 5.87 16.28 -3.02
C PHE A 166 6.39 17.21 -1.93
N ALA A 167 7.42 16.77 -1.19
CA ALA A 167 8.05 17.54 -0.12
C ALA A 167 9.03 18.63 -0.60
N GLY A 168 9.09 18.95 -1.89
CA GLY A 168 9.99 20.01 -2.37
C GLY A 168 11.39 19.55 -2.76
N LYS A 169 11.85 18.40 -2.27
CA LYS A 169 13.27 17.98 -2.22
C LYS A 169 13.86 17.53 -3.54
N VAL A 170 13.02 17.13 -4.49
CA VAL A 170 13.44 16.60 -5.79
C VAL A 170 12.76 17.37 -6.91
N GLU A 171 13.47 17.58 -8.02
CA GLU A 171 12.94 18.20 -9.24
C GLU A 171 12.05 17.26 -10.05
N LEU A 172 11.19 17.80 -10.91
CA LEU A 172 10.27 16.99 -11.71
C LEU A 172 11.02 16.06 -12.66
N ALA A 173 12.02 16.58 -13.37
CA ALA A 173 12.82 15.81 -14.32
C ALA A 173 13.48 14.60 -13.65
N THR A 174 14.07 14.80 -12.46
CA THR A 174 14.68 13.73 -11.67
C THR A 174 13.64 12.70 -11.23
N ALA A 175 12.46 13.13 -10.80
CA ALA A 175 11.39 12.20 -10.42
C ALA A 175 10.93 11.35 -11.61
N ILE A 176 10.72 11.97 -12.78
CA ILE A 176 10.37 11.25 -14.01
C ILE A 176 11.48 10.28 -14.42
N ALA A 177 12.74 10.71 -14.41
CA ALA A 177 13.88 9.88 -14.75
C ALA A 177 13.99 8.66 -13.83
N VAL A 178 13.85 8.84 -12.52
CA VAL A 178 13.85 7.73 -11.54
C VAL A 178 12.69 6.76 -11.78
N LEU A 179 11.48 7.26 -12.06
CA LEU A 179 10.35 6.40 -12.38
C LEU A 179 10.56 5.62 -13.68
N ALA A 180 11.12 6.26 -14.71
CA ALA A 180 11.34 5.66 -16.02
C ALA A 180 12.53 4.68 -16.07
N ILE A 181 13.60 4.95 -15.32
CA ILE A 181 14.85 4.18 -15.37
C ILE A 181 14.90 3.10 -14.27
N LEU A 182 14.23 3.30 -13.14
CA LEU A 182 14.26 2.34 -12.02
C LEU A 182 12.91 1.65 -11.81
N SER A 183 11.82 2.41 -11.60
CA SER A 183 10.53 1.82 -11.24
C SER A 183 9.89 1.03 -12.38
N LEU A 184 9.83 1.59 -13.59
CA LEU A 184 9.23 0.93 -14.74
C LEU A 184 10.00 -0.32 -15.18
N PRO A 185 11.33 -0.32 -15.29
CA PRO A 185 12.08 -1.52 -15.63
C PRO A 185 11.95 -2.61 -14.57
N ALA A 186 11.94 -2.27 -13.28
CA ALA A 186 11.66 -3.23 -12.22
C ALA A 186 10.25 -3.84 -12.35
N LEU A 187 9.24 -3.03 -12.65
CA LEU A 187 7.88 -3.52 -12.91
C LEU A 187 7.86 -4.51 -14.09
N VAL A 188 8.52 -4.16 -15.19
CA VAL A 188 8.61 -5.01 -16.40
C VAL A 188 9.36 -6.30 -16.10
N LEU A 189 10.51 -6.25 -15.43
CA LEU A 189 11.27 -7.43 -15.02
C LEU A 189 10.44 -8.34 -14.10
N GLY A 190 9.67 -7.77 -13.18
CA GLY A 190 8.75 -8.51 -12.34
C GLY A 190 7.64 -9.20 -13.12
N ILE A 191 7.13 -8.56 -14.19
CA ILE A 191 6.14 -9.15 -15.09
C ILE A 191 6.76 -10.26 -15.94
N VAL A 192 7.92 -10.04 -16.55
CA VAL A 192 8.62 -10.99 -17.43
C VAL A 192 9.07 -12.22 -16.66
N ALA A 193 9.53 -12.04 -15.42
CA ALA A 193 9.86 -13.16 -14.54
C ALA A 193 8.65 -14.08 -14.27
N ARG A 194 7.41 -13.63 -14.50
CA ARG A 194 6.23 -14.48 -14.36
C ARG A 194 5.82 -15.07 -15.71
N TRP A 195 5.86 -16.39 -15.81
CA TRP A 195 5.43 -17.14 -17.01
C TRP A 195 3.95 -16.93 -17.37
N HIS A 196 3.09 -16.70 -16.37
CA HIS A 196 1.67 -16.45 -16.60
C HIS A 196 1.38 -14.95 -16.62
N ILE A 197 1.26 -14.37 -17.81
CA ILE A 197 1.06 -12.93 -17.99
C ILE A 197 -0.20 -12.43 -17.26
N THR A 198 -1.28 -13.23 -17.22
CA THR A 198 -2.50 -12.87 -16.48
C THR A 198 -2.26 -12.71 -14.98
N THR A 199 -1.45 -13.58 -14.39
CA THR A 199 -1.12 -13.51 -12.97
C THR A 199 -0.17 -12.36 -12.68
N ALA A 200 0.78 -12.13 -13.58
CA ALA A 200 1.74 -11.04 -13.55
C ALA A 200 1.07 -9.67 -13.61
N CYS A 201 0.19 -9.44 -14.60
CA CYS A 201 -0.53 -8.18 -14.76
C CYS A 201 -1.43 -7.88 -13.56
N ARG A 202 -2.07 -8.90 -12.97
CA ARG A 202 -2.90 -8.71 -11.76
C ARG A 202 -2.06 -8.33 -10.55
N GLU A 203 -0.90 -8.96 -10.36
CA GLU A 203 0.00 -8.62 -9.25
C GLU A 203 0.59 -7.21 -9.42
N ALA A 204 1.07 -6.88 -10.62
CA ALA A 204 1.54 -5.55 -10.97
C ALA A 204 0.44 -4.48 -10.78
N ALA A 205 -0.78 -4.74 -11.26
CA ALA A 205 -1.92 -3.85 -11.05
C ALA A 205 -2.20 -3.61 -9.56
N THR A 206 -2.16 -4.67 -8.75
CA THR A 206 -2.38 -4.56 -7.30
C THR A 206 -1.30 -3.70 -6.66
N VAL A 207 -0.04 -3.86 -7.07
CA VAL A 207 1.10 -3.08 -6.56
C VAL A 207 0.94 -1.60 -6.91
N LEU A 208 0.69 -1.28 -8.17
CA LEU A 208 0.55 0.11 -8.63
C LEU A 208 -0.65 0.79 -7.98
N LEU A 209 -1.82 0.14 -7.94
CA LEU A 209 -3.02 0.70 -7.31
C LEU A 209 -2.85 0.91 -5.81
N SER A 210 -2.21 -0.03 -5.11
CA SER A 210 -1.97 0.12 -3.67
C SER A 210 -0.96 1.22 -3.37
N THR A 211 0.08 1.35 -4.20
CA THR A 211 1.08 2.42 -4.07
C THR A 211 0.46 3.79 -4.35
N ALA A 212 -0.33 3.91 -5.42
CA ALA A 212 -1.01 5.15 -5.76
C ALA A 212 -2.04 5.55 -4.70
N LEU A 213 -2.84 4.61 -4.20
CA LEU A 213 -3.81 4.87 -3.14
C LEU A 213 -3.10 5.30 -1.84
N PHE A 214 -2.02 4.61 -1.47
CA PHE A 214 -1.20 4.97 -0.32
C PHE A 214 -0.67 6.40 -0.42
N LEU A 215 -0.08 6.77 -1.57
CA LEU A 215 0.42 8.12 -1.83
C LEU A 215 -0.69 9.16 -1.80
N ALA A 216 -1.84 8.89 -2.43
CA ALA A 216 -2.99 9.79 -2.42
C ALA A 216 -3.50 10.06 -1.00
N CYS A 217 -3.69 9.02 -0.19
CA CYS A 217 -4.06 9.16 1.22
C CYS A 217 -3.02 9.96 2.01
N ARG A 218 -1.73 9.74 1.76
CA ARG A 218 -0.65 10.48 2.43
C ARG A 218 -0.63 11.95 2.04
N PHE A 219 -0.77 12.27 0.76
CA PHE A 219 -0.81 13.66 0.29
C PHE A 219 -2.01 14.39 0.86
N LEU A 220 -3.18 13.74 0.95
CA LEU A 220 -4.36 14.30 1.61
C LEU A 220 -4.13 14.53 3.11
N LEU A 221 -3.50 13.59 3.82
CA LEU A 221 -3.17 13.75 5.25
C LEU A 221 -2.19 14.90 5.50
N VAL A 222 -1.15 15.04 4.67
CA VAL A 222 -0.19 16.15 4.80
C VAL A 222 -0.84 17.48 4.44
N ALA A 223 -1.64 17.53 3.38
CA ALA A 223 -2.34 18.74 2.98
C ALA A 223 -3.31 19.23 4.07
N THR A 224 -4.08 18.32 4.66
CA THR A 224 -4.99 18.65 5.77
C THR A 224 -4.21 19.09 7.01
N TYR A 225 -3.14 18.39 7.39
CA TYR A 225 -2.29 18.79 8.52
C TYR A 225 -1.76 20.21 8.34
N VAL A 226 -1.26 20.56 7.15
CA VAL A 226 -0.59 21.85 7.02
C VAL A 226 -1.56 23.00 6.80
N HIS A 227 -2.64 22.81 6.05
CA HIS A 227 -3.74 23.78 5.96
C HIS A 227 -4.22 24.21 7.34
N VAL A 228 -4.28 23.25 8.25
CA VAL A 228 -4.69 23.44 9.65
C VAL A 228 -3.61 24.15 10.49
N SER A 229 -2.32 23.85 10.27
CA SER A 229 -1.23 24.38 11.09
C SER A 229 -0.76 25.79 10.71
N ASN A 230 -0.97 26.23 9.47
CA ASN A 230 -0.59 27.58 9.03
C ASN A 230 -1.29 27.93 7.70
N LEU A 231 -2.24 28.86 7.72
CA LEU A 231 -3.06 29.25 6.55
C LEU A 231 -2.27 29.93 5.43
N THR A 232 -1.11 30.53 5.74
CA THR A 232 -0.29 31.33 4.80
C THR A 232 1.08 30.72 4.49
N ALA A 233 1.50 29.66 5.18
CA ALA A 233 2.85 29.08 5.02
C ALA A 233 2.91 27.86 4.08
N PHE A 234 1.79 27.49 3.45
CA PHE A 234 1.76 26.37 2.52
C PHE A 234 1.89 26.83 1.07
N PRO A 235 2.90 26.38 0.32
CA PRO A 235 3.20 26.91 -1.01
C PRO A 235 2.07 26.57 -1.99
N GLU A 236 1.80 27.46 -2.96
CA GLU A 236 0.76 27.32 -4.02
C GLU A 236 0.78 25.99 -4.80
N ALA A 237 1.86 25.23 -4.68
CA ALA A 237 2.05 23.94 -5.28
C ALA A 237 1.81 22.84 -4.24
N MET A 238 0.56 22.38 -4.05
CA MET A 238 0.33 20.92 -3.95
C MET A 238 0.92 20.34 -5.24
N ARG A 239 2.25 20.21 -5.36
CA ARG A 239 2.99 20.10 -6.63
C ARG A 239 2.21 19.20 -7.58
N ILE A 240 1.49 19.84 -8.51
CA ILE A 240 0.38 19.19 -9.26
C ILE A 240 0.96 17.99 -10.00
N ASP A 241 2.22 18.09 -10.44
CA ASP A 241 3.01 17.01 -11.00
C ASP A 241 3.04 15.73 -10.13
N SER A 242 3.17 15.81 -8.80
CA SER A 242 3.13 14.63 -7.93
C SER A 242 1.77 13.96 -7.93
N VAL A 243 0.69 14.75 -7.96
CA VAL A 243 -0.69 14.25 -8.05
C VAL A 243 -0.94 13.64 -9.43
N ILE A 244 -0.46 14.30 -10.49
CA ILE A 244 -0.52 13.80 -11.87
C ILE A 244 0.26 12.49 -11.99
N LEU A 245 1.51 12.42 -11.53
CA LEU A 245 2.34 11.21 -11.58
C LEU A 245 1.70 10.07 -10.78
N THR A 246 1.13 10.36 -9.60
CA THR A 246 0.39 9.37 -8.81
C THR A 246 -0.85 8.88 -9.56
N SER A 247 -1.56 9.77 -10.25
CA SER A 247 -2.72 9.44 -11.09
C SER A 247 -2.33 8.61 -12.30
N VAL A 248 -1.21 8.91 -12.96
CA VAL A 248 -0.66 8.09 -14.06
C VAL A 248 -0.35 6.67 -13.56
N ILE A 249 0.26 6.52 -12.39
CA ILE A 249 0.51 5.21 -11.77
C ILE A 249 -0.82 4.47 -11.50
N ALA A 250 -1.84 5.17 -11.00
CA ALA A 250 -3.16 4.59 -10.78
C ALA A 250 -3.79 4.10 -12.10
N VAL A 251 -3.74 4.92 -13.16
CA VAL A 251 -4.25 4.58 -14.49
C VAL A 251 -3.52 3.37 -15.07
N LEU A 252 -2.20 3.32 -14.98
CA LEU A 252 -1.41 2.15 -15.40
C LEU A 252 -1.84 0.88 -14.63
N GLY A 253 -2.07 1.00 -13.32
CA GLY A 253 -2.61 -0.09 -12.51
C GLY A 253 -4.01 -0.55 -12.96
N LEU A 254 -4.91 0.38 -13.28
CA LEU A 254 -6.24 0.07 -13.80
C LEU A 254 -6.18 -0.61 -15.17
N LEU A 255 -5.31 -0.14 -16.06
CA LEU A 255 -5.11 -0.73 -17.39
C LEU A 255 -4.60 -2.17 -17.28
N LEU A 256 -3.60 -2.42 -16.43
CA LEU A 256 -3.11 -3.78 -16.17
C LEU A 256 -4.18 -4.69 -15.55
N SER A 257 -5.02 -4.14 -14.66
CA SER A 257 -6.16 -4.87 -14.10
C SER A 257 -7.15 -5.28 -15.18
N ARG A 258 -7.58 -4.33 -16.04
CA ARG A 258 -8.49 -4.61 -17.16
C ARG A 258 -7.91 -5.62 -18.14
N LEU A 259 -6.62 -5.49 -18.48
CA LEU A 259 -5.93 -6.44 -19.36
C LEU A 259 -5.87 -7.84 -18.75
N SER A 260 -5.68 -7.94 -17.42
CA SER A 260 -5.69 -9.24 -16.73
C SER A 260 -7.07 -9.90 -16.79
N VAL A 261 -8.15 -9.12 -16.64
CA VAL A 261 -9.54 -9.62 -16.72
C VAL A 261 -9.88 -10.02 -18.15
N HIS A 262 -9.59 -9.17 -19.13
CA HIS A 262 -9.85 -9.43 -20.54
C HIS A 262 -9.17 -10.71 -21.04
N ARG A 263 -7.92 -10.95 -20.62
CA ARG A 263 -7.19 -12.19 -20.96
C ARG A 263 -7.74 -13.41 -20.23
N ALA A 264 -8.29 -13.26 -19.03
CA ALA A 264 -8.92 -14.36 -18.30
C ALA A 264 -10.29 -14.74 -18.87
N SER A 265 -11.00 -13.79 -19.50
CA SER A 265 -12.31 -14.00 -20.13
C SER A 265 -12.24 -14.46 -21.58
N ARG A 266 -11.05 -14.53 -22.21
CA ARG A 266 -10.92 -15.03 -23.58
C ARG A 266 -11.16 -16.54 -23.59
N PRO A 267 -12.09 -17.07 -24.42
CA PRO A 267 -12.21 -18.50 -24.62
C PRO A 267 -10.87 -19.04 -25.10
N GLN A 268 -10.40 -20.15 -24.51
CA GLN A 268 -9.32 -20.92 -25.14
C GLN A 268 -9.83 -21.33 -26.53
N PRO A 269 -9.06 -21.12 -27.62
CA PRO A 269 -9.40 -21.76 -28.87
C PRO A 269 -9.46 -23.25 -28.58
N LEU A 270 -10.61 -23.87 -28.89
CA LEU A 270 -10.74 -25.31 -28.98
C LEU A 270 -9.58 -25.77 -29.84
N THR A 271 -8.58 -26.39 -29.22
CA THR A 271 -7.62 -27.20 -29.96
C THR A 271 -8.48 -28.21 -30.69
N ALA A 272 -8.65 -28.00 -32.00
CA ALA A 272 -9.18 -29.00 -32.89
C ALA A 272 -8.36 -30.26 -32.61
N SER A 273 -9.02 -31.26 -32.06
CA SER A 273 -8.53 -32.63 -32.11
C SER A 273 -8.51 -32.98 -33.59
N GLU A 274 -7.37 -32.79 -34.23
CA GLU A 274 -7.05 -33.54 -35.42
C GLU A 274 -6.86 -35.00 -34.99
N SER A 275 -7.59 -35.86 -35.69
CA SER A 275 -7.66 -37.33 -35.69
C SER A 275 -8.18 -38.03 -34.44
#